data_AF-A0A6N2L2Y7-F1
#
_entry.id   AF-A0A6N2L2Y7-F1
#
_cell.length_a   1.000
_cell.length_b   1.000
_cell.length_c   1.000
_cell.angle_alpha   90.00
_cell.angle_beta   90.00
_cell.angle_gamma   90.00
#
_symmetry.space_group_name_H-M   'P 1'
#
loop_
_entity.id
_entity.type
_entity.pdbx_description
1 polymer ?
#
loop_
_entity_poly.entity_id
_entity_poly.type
_entity_poly.pdbx_seq_one_letter_code
_entity_poly.pdbx_strand_id
1 'polypeptide(L)' 'RSPISIAAAVIYIITQLSDDKKPLKDISVVTQVAEGTIKNAYKDLSPHLSQIIPSWFAKEEDIKNLHS' A
#
# COMPACT_ATOMS: atom_id res chain seq x y z
N ARG A 1 -7.17 0.88 13.01
CA ARG A 1 -5.82 0.29 12.82
C ARG A 1 -4.80 1.15 13.55
N SER A 2 -3.67 0.59 13.99
CA SER A 2 -2.57 1.40 14.56
C SER A 2 -1.97 2.31 13.48
N PRO A 3 -1.56 3.57 13.79
CA PRO A 3 -0.97 4.48 12.81
C PRO A 3 0.21 3.87 12.03
N ILE A 4 1.06 3.09 12.71
CA ILE A 4 2.22 2.45 12.07
C ILE A 4 1.81 1.38 11.05
N SER A 5 0.73 0.66 11.31
CA SER A 5 0.22 -0.34 10.37
C SER A 5 -0.38 0.31 9.12
N ILE A 6 -1.03 1.47 9.27
CA ILE A 6 -1.51 2.25 8.14
C ILE A 6 -0.33 2.78 7.33
N ALA A 7 0.68 3.35 7.98
CA ALA A 7 1.88 3.82 7.31
C ALA A 7 2.58 2.71 6.51
N ALA A 8 2.73 1.51 7.10
CA ALA A 8 3.30 0.35 6.41
C ALA A 8 2.47 -0.08 5.18
N ALA A 9 1.14 -0.03 5.26
CA ALA A 9 0.27 -0.32 4.14
C ALA A 9 0.38 0.75 3.03
N VAL A 10 0.47 2.03 3.39
CA VAL A 10 0.67 3.12 2.42
C VAL A 10 2.02 2.98 1.71
N ILE A 11 3.10 2.68 2.43
CA ILE A 11 4.41 2.40 1.83
C ILE A 11 4.29 1.25 0.82
N TYR A 12 3.61 0.16 1.20
CA TYR A 12 3.36 -0.95 0.27
C TYR A 12 2.63 -0.49 -1.00
N ILE A 13 1.51 0.21 -0.86
CA ILE A 13 0.72 0.72 -2.00
C ILE A 13 1.58 1.56 -2.94
N ILE A 14 2.31 2.54 -2.41
CA ILE A 14 3.14 3.45 -3.21
C ILE A 14 4.25 2.68 -3.93
N THR A 15 4.90 1.72 -3.27
CA THR A 15 5.93 0.90 -3.93
C THR A 15 5.35 0.00 -5.03
N GLN A 16 4.12 -0.52 -4.89
CA GLN A 16 3.50 -1.33 -5.94
C GLN A 16 3.09 -0.52 -7.18
N LEU A 17 2.80 0.78 -7.01
CA LEU A 17 2.50 1.72 -8.09
C LEU A 17 3.75 2.34 -8.73
N SER A 18 4.92 2.15 -8.12
CA SER A 18 6.19 2.66 -8.63
C SER A 18 6.89 1.60 -9.48
N ASP A 19 7.85 2.02 -10.30
CA ASP A 19 8.71 1.09 -11.05
C ASP A 19 9.59 0.23 -10.11
N ASP A 20 9.92 0.75 -8.92
CA ASP A 20 10.71 0.07 -7.89
C ASP A 20 9.81 -0.65 -6.87
N LYS A 21 9.20 -1.75 -7.32
CA LYS A 21 8.35 -2.59 -6.47
C LYS A 21 9.15 -3.22 -5.34
N LYS A 22 8.72 -2.99 -4.10
CA LYS A 22 9.31 -3.62 -2.92
C LYS A 22 8.50 -4.85 -2.48
N PRO A 23 9.15 -5.95 -2.12
CA PRO A 23 8.44 -7.09 -1.57
C PRO A 23 7.88 -6.72 -0.19
N LEU A 24 6.72 -7.27 0.14
CA LEU A 24 6.04 -7.02 1.42
C LEU A 24 6.93 -7.34 2.63
N LYS A 25 7.80 -8.35 2.50
CA LYS A 25 8.76 -8.76 3.53
C LYS A 25 9.72 -7.63 3.90
N ASP A 26 10.23 -6.87 2.93
CA ASP A 26 11.18 -5.79 3.19
C ASP A 26 10.51 -4.66 3.98
N ILE A 27 9.27 -4.35 3.62
CA ILE A 27 8.48 -3.34 4.31
C ILE A 27 8.16 -3.81 5.74
N SER A 28 7.81 -5.09 5.91
CA SER A 28 7.61 -5.70 7.22
C SER A 28 8.85 -5.59 8.11
N VAL A 29 10.04 -5.87 7.56
CA VAL A 29 11.32 -5.75 8.29
C VAL A 29 11.59 -4.30 8.72
N VAL A 30 11.44 -3.33 7.80
CA VAL A 30 11.76 -1.92 8.09
C VAL A 30 10.76 -1.29 9.06
N THR A 31 9.47 -1.58 8.88
CA THR A 31 8.39 -1.00 9.71
C THR A 31 8.17 -1.76 11.01
N GLN A 32 8.74 -2.97 11.14
CA GLN A 32 8.51 -3.90 12.25
C GLN A 32 7.02 -4.29 12.41
N VAL A 33 6.25 -4.23 11.31
CA VAL A 33 4.84 -4.62 11.28
C VAL A 33 4.71 -5.96 10.58
N ALA A 34 4.06 -6.93 11.22
CA ALA A 34 3.82 -8.24 10.61
C ALA A 34 3.10 -8.12 9.25
N GLU A 35 3.54 -8.91 8.27
CA GLU A 35 2.99 -8.90 6.91
C GLU A 35 1.47 -9.07 6.86
N GLY A 36 0.90 -9.94 7.70
CA GLY A 36 -0.55 -10.13 7.80
C GLY A 36 -1.28 -8.86 8.25
N THR A 37 -0.68 -8.08 9.15
CA THR A 37 -1.22 -6.79 9.59
C THR A 37 -1.15 -5.74 8.48
N ILE A 38 -0.06 -5.71 7.71
CA ILE A 38 0.07 -4.82 6.54
C ILE A 38 -0.98 -5.18 5.49
N LYS A 39 -1.14 -6.47 5.15
CA LYS A 39 -2.18 -6.95 4.21
C LYS A 39 -3.58 -6.57 4.67
N ASN A 40 -3.86 -6.71 5.97
CA ASN A 40 -5.16 -6.37 6.51
C ASN A 40 -5.42 -4.86 6.46
N ALA A 41 -4.43 -4.03 6.77
CA ALA A 41 -4.53 -2.57 6.60
C ALA A 41 -4.68 -2.18 5.13
N TYR A 42 -3.95 -2.82 4.21
CA TYR A 42 -4.11 -2.64 2.76
C TYR A 42 -5.55 -2.93 2.32
N LYS A 43 -6.13 -4.06 2.74
CA LYS A 43 -7.53 -4.40 2.42
C LYS A 43 -8.53 -3.34 2.86
N ASP A 44 -8.31 -2.73 4.03
CA ASP A 44 -9.17 -1.65 4.52
C ASP A 44 -9.02 -0.37 3.68
N LEU A 45 -7.82 -0.08 3.15
CA LEU A 45 -7.54 1.09 2.31
C LEU A 45 -7.94 0.89 0.85
N SER A 46 -7.95 -0.35 0.38
CA SER A 46 -8.14 -0.78 -1.00
C SER A 46 -9.38 -0.13 -1.68
N PRO A 47 -10.57 -0.03 -1.04
CA PRO A 47 -11.73 0.61 -1.65
C PRO A 47 -11.61 2.13 -1.80
N HIS A 48 -10.66 2.76 -1.11
CA HIS A 48 -10.50 4.21 -0.99
C HIS A 48 -9.25 4.74 -1.69
N LEU A 49 -8.48 3.89 -2.40
CA LEU A 49 -7.20 4.29 -2.98
C LEU A 49 -7.31 5.47 -3.95
N SER A 50 -8.37 5.53 -4.77
CA SER A 50 -8.58 6.67 -5.69
C SER A 50 -8.80 8.02 -4.98
N GLN A 51 -9.17 8.01 -3.69
CA GLN A 51 -9.34 9.23 -2.89
C GLN A 51 -8.05 9.61 -2.13
N ILE A 52 -7.20 8.61 -1.85
CA ILE A 52 -5.97 8.78 -1.05
C ILE A 52 -4.79 9.13 -1.96
N ILE A 53 -4.73 8.50 -3.13
CA ILE A 53 -3.60 8.61 -4.05
C ILE A 53 -3.82 9.83 -4.95
N PRO A 54 -2.88 10.79 -4.96
CA PRO A 54 -3.01 11.95 -5.82
C PRO A 54 -2.98 11.56 -7.31
N SER A 55 -3.83 12.19 -8.11
CA SER A 55 -3.92 11.94 -9.55
C SER A 55 -2.66 12.28 -10.34
N TRP A 56 -1.78 13.12 -9.78
CA TRP A 56 -0.47 13.40 -10.38
C TRP A 56 0.54 12.26 -10.18
N PHE A 57 0.30 11.38 -9.20
CA PHE A 57 1.19 10.25 -8.89
C PHE A 57 0.81 8.99 -9.66
N ALA A 58 -0.47 8.61 -9.63
CA ALA A 58 -0.98 7.44 -10.34
C ALA A 58 -2.39 7.70 -10.89
N LYS A 59 -2.70 7.15 -12.06
CA LYS A 59 -4.04 7.25 -12.65
C LYS A 59 -4.96 6.19 -12.05
N GLU A 60 -6.27 6.39 -12.17
CA GLU A 60 -7.25 5.40 -11.67
C GLU A 60 -7.06 4.00 -12.28
N GLU A 61 -6.60 3.92 -13.52
CA GLU A 61 -6.31 2.65 -14.21
C GLU A 61 -5.19 1.88 -13.49
N ASP A 62 -4.11 2.56 -13.12
CA ASP A 62 -2.98 1.97 -12.40
C ASP A 62 -3.41 1.48 -11.01
N ILE A 63 -4.29 2.24 -10.34
CA ILE A 63 -4.85 1.90 -9.03
C ILE A 63 -5.76 0.67 -9.13
N LYS A 64 -6.58 0.54 -10.18
CA LYS A 64 -7.43 -0.64 -10.40
C LYS A 64 -6.61 -1.91 -10.62
N ASN A 65 -5.45 -1.78 -11.26
CA ASN A 65 -4.56 -2.92 -11.51
C ASN A 65 -3.86 -3.45 -10.24
N LEU A 66 -3.89 -2.73 -9.11
CA LEU A 66 -3.39 -3.22 -7.81
C LEU A 66 -4.26 -4.33 -7.20
N HIS A 67 -5.49 -4.49 -7.68
CA HIS A 67 -6.45 -5.46 -7.14
C HIS A 67 -6.36 -6.86 -7.79
N SER A 68 -5.41 -7.06 -8.71
CA SER A 68 -5.23 -8.32 -9.46
C SER A 68 -4.25 -9.27 -8.79
#